data_AF-A0A6J1W7Y2-F1
#
_entry.id   AF-A0A6J1W7Y2-F1
#
_cell.length_a   1.000
_cell.length_b   1.000
_cell.length_c   1.000
_cell.angle_alpha   90.00
_cell.angle_beta   90.00
_cell.angle_gamma   90.00
#
_symmetry.space_group_name_H-M   'P 1'
#
loop_
_entity.id
_entity.type
_entity.pdbx_description
1 polymer ?
#
loop_
_entity_poly.entity_id
_entity_poly.type
_entity_poly.pdbx_seq_one_letter_code
_entity_poly.pdbx_strand_id
1 'polypeptide(L)'
;MIIYIVNISLTRISMQIFAIMNGHISPYILDPNFSLKLPVIPSEVGYVNFTWKSRKRYEYNFDTLTSSDLKVLKPPVLSIKTKGRVPKTPKEFSIFLPCVGNSSGVASFGISLELKTVHNVSLKGTPLKLSLKKECAQRGVYLERTGIVSPTHYNTSRLCFRICSYAIKKNITKIF
;
A
#
# COMPACT_ATOMS: atom_id res chain seq x y z
N MET A 1 4.31 4.14 -23.64
CA MET A 1 3.66 4.29 -22.32
C MET A 1 4.24 3.21 -21.43
N ILE A 2 4.74 3.57 -20.24
CA ILE A 2 5.25 2.58 -19.29
C ILE A 2 4.48 2.81 -17.99
N ILE A 3 3.65 1.85 -17.60
CA ILE A 3 3.05 1.76 -16.27
C ILE A 3 3.59 0.47 -15.68
N TYR A 4 4.33 0.60 -14.59
CA TYR A 4 4.88 -0.54 -13.90
C TYR A 4 4.67 -0.35 -12.41
N ILE A 5 4.23 -1.44 -11.79
CA ILE A 5 4.07 -1.53 -10.35
C ILE A 5 5.49 -1.71 -9.81
N VAL A 6 5.95 -0.74 -9.04
CA VAL A 6 7.30 -0.76 -8.47
C VAL A 6 7.16 -1.01 -6.99
N ASN A 7 7.75 -2.12 -6.53
CA ASN A 7 7.76 -2.54 -5.13
C ASN A 7 6.41 -3.03 -4.60
N ILE A 8 6.19 -4.33 -4.77
CA ILE A 8 5.69 -5.13 -3.65
C ILE A 8 6.94 -5.54 -2.87
N SER A 9 7.38 -4.72 -1.91
CA SER A 9 8.56 -5.04 -1.09
C SER A 9 8.15 -6.03 -0.01
N LEU A 10 8.44 -7.31 -0.27
CA LEU A 10 8.45 -8.35 0.74
C LEU A 10 9.91 -8.54 1.13
N THR A 11 10.30 -7.96 2.28
CA THR A 11 11.53 -8.31 3.02
C THR A 11 12.78 -8.55 2.14
N ARG A 12 13.36 -7.46 1.59
CA ARG A 12 14.61 -7.43 0.77
C ARG A 12 14.56 -7.95 -0.67
N ILE A 13 13.41 -8.39 -1.19
CA ILE A 13 13.24 -8.70 -2.62
C ILE A 13 12.27 -7.69 -3.24
N SER A 14 12.76 -6.88 -4.18
CA SER A 14 11.91 -5.98 -4.96
C SER A 14 11.37 -6.70 -6.20
N MET A 15 10.09 -7.07 -6.20
CA MET A 15 9.42 -7.54 -7.42
C MET A 15 8.94 -6.32 -8.23
N GLN A 16 9.35 -6.23 -9.50
CA GLN A 16 8.84 -5.24 -10.44
C GLN A 16 7.85 -5.92 -11.37
N ILE A 17 6.60 -5.45 -11.37
CA ILE A 17 5.54 -5.98 -12.24
C ILE A 17 5.24 -4.91 -13.28
N PHE A 18 5.65 -5.15 -14.52
CA PHE A 18 5.42 -4.25 -15.64
C PHE A 18 4.00 -4.40 -16.19
N ALA A 19 3.07 -3.56 -15.75
CA ALA A 19 1.68 -3.74 -16.17
C ALA A 19 1.41 -3.42 -17.62
N ILE A 20 1.94 -2.29 -18.08
CA ILE A 20 1.75 -1.80 -19.44
C ILE A 20 3.10 -1.31 -19.96
N MET A 21 3.57 -1.89 -21.05
CA MET A 21 4.80 -1.53 -21.72
C MET A 21 4.52 -1.15 -23.17
N ASN A 22 5.04 -0.01 -23.60
CA ASN A 22 4.86 0.53 -24.95
C ASN A 22 3.39 0.67 -25.42
N GLY A 23 2.43 0.73 -24.49
CA GLY A 23 1.00 0.78 -24.82
C GLY A 23 0.32 -0.59 -24.92
N HIS A 24 1.05 -1.66 -24.62
CA HIS A 24 0.53 -3.02 -24.57
C HIS A 24 0.50 -3.51 -23.12
N ILE A 25 -0.60 -4.15 -22.74
CA ILE A 25 -0.69 -4.81 -21.44
C ILE A 25 0.20 -6.05 -21.49
N SER A 26 0.98 -6.28 -20.44
CA SER A 26 1.83 -7.44 -20.36
C SER A 26 1.02 -8.74 -20.33
N PRO A 27 1.37 -9.76 -21.14
CA PRO A 27 0.56 -10.98 -21.28
C PRO A 27 0.30 -11.71 -19.98
N TYR A 28 1.27 -11.73 -19.06
CA TYR A 28 1.14 -12.42 -17.78
C TYR A 28 0.09 -11.81 -16.85
N ILE A 29 -0.31 -10.55 -17.05
CA ILE A 29 -1.40 -9.92 -16.28
C ILE A 29 -2.77 -10.33 -16.82
N LEU A 30 -2.82 -10.73 -18.09
CA LEU A 30 -4.04 -11.24 -18.72
C LEU A 30 -4.31 -12.71 -18.34
N ASP A 31 -3.36 -13.38 -17.67
CA ASP A 31 -3.57 -14.72 -17.13
C ASP A 31 -4.64 -14.68 -16.02
N PRO A 32 -5.74 -15.43 -16.13
CA PRO A 32 -6.77 -15.47 -15.08
C PRO A 32 -6.22 -15.91 -13.73
N ASN A 33 -5.13 -16.67 -13.71
CA ASN A 33 -4.45 -17.14 -12.49
C ASN A 33 -3.38 -16.16 -11.99
N PHE A 34 -3.19 -15.01 -12.64
CA PHE A 34 -2.18 -14.03 -12.26
C PHE A 34 -2.26 -13.67 -10.76
N SER A 35 -3.47 -13.38 -10.27
CA SER A 35 -3.72 -13.01 -8.87
C SER A 35 -3.33 -14.12 -7.88
N LEU A 36 -3.39 -15.39 -8.29
CA LEU A 36 -2.99 -16.54 -7.45
C LEU A 36 -1.47 -16.70 -7.35
N LYS A 37 -0.74 -16.18 -8.34
CA LYS A 37 0.73 -16.22 -8.41
C LYS A 37 1.37 -15.05 -7.65
N LEU A 38 0.60 -14.05 -7.27
CA LEU A 38 1.10 -12.91 -6.50
C LEU A 38 1.24 -13.27 -5.03
N PRO A 39 2.36 -12.87 -4.39
CA PRO A 39 2.53 -13.10 -2.97
C PRO A 39 1.55 -12.25 -2.15
N VAL A 40 1.22 -12.73 -0.96
CA VAL A 40 0.42 -11.97 0.01
C VAL A 40 1.27 -10.81 0.54
N ILE A 41 0.73 -9.59 0.52
CA ILE A 41 1.38 -8.41 1.10
C ILE A 41 1.37 -8.57 2.63
N PRO A 42 2.51 -8.48 3.31
CA PRO A 42 2.62 -8.86 4.72
C PRO A 42 2.11 -7.72 5.62
N SER A 43 1.87 -8.01 6.90
CA SER A 43 1.18 -7.09 7.81
C SER A 43 1.86 -5.72 7.99
N GLU A 44 3.19 -5.69 7.93
CA GLU A 44 4.06 -4.52 8.13
C GLU A 44 4.03 -3.54 6.94
N VAL A 45 3.66 -4.02 5.75
CA VAL A 45 3.61 -3.20 4.53
C VAL A 45 2.28 -2.48 4.47
N GLY A 46 2.30 -1.17 4.79
CA GLY A 46 1.11 -0.31 4.80
C GLY A 46 0.74 0.30 3.45
N TYR A 47 1.63 0.23 2.45
CA TYR A 47 1.38 0.78 1.12
C TYR A 47 2.26 0.10 0.06
N VAL A 48 1.84 0.21 -1.20
CA VAL A 48 2.60 -0.20 -2.39
C VAL A 48 2.82 0.99 -3.31
N ASN A 49 3.96 1.03 -3.99
CA ASN A 49 4.30 2.13 -4.90
C ASN A 49 4.04 1.74 -6.35
N PHE A 50 3.71 2.74 -7.15
CA PHE A 50 3.50 2.62 -8.58
C PHE A 50 4.26 3.72 -9.27
N THR A 51 4.98 3.37 -10.33
CA THR A 51 5.67 4.36 -11.16
C THR A 51 5.08 4.30 -12.57
N TRP A 52 4.73 5.47 -13.09
CA TRP A 52 4.16 5.56 -14.42
C TRP A 52 4.64 6.78 -15.19
N LYS A 53 4.60 6.64 -16.51
CA LYS A 53 4.76 7.74 -17.46
C LYS A 53 4.13 7.41 -18.80
N SER A 54 3.69 8.44 -19.51
CA SER A 54 3.33 8.31 -20.91
C SER A 54 3.77 9.50 -21.74
N ARG A 55 4.39 9.21 -22.89
CA ARG A 55 4.67 10.22 -23.93
C ARG A 55 3.38 10.69 -24.61
N LYS A 56 2.40 9.80 -24.75
CA LYS A 56 1.06 10.11 -25.31
C LYS A 56 0.17 10.68 -24.20
N ARG A 57 -0.78 11.53 -24.58
CA ARG A 57 -1.78 12.11 -23.66
C ARG A 57 -2.83 11.05 -23.30
N TYR A 58 -2.67 10.42 -22.14
CA TYR A 58 -3.67 9.54 -21.56
C TYR A 58 -4.26 10.15 -20.29
N GLU A 59 -5.55 9.93 -20.12
CA GLU A 59 -6.29 10.18 -18.90
C GLU A 59 -6.54 8.85 -18.20
N TYR A 60 -6.30 8.82 -16.89
CA TYR A 60 -6.52 7.66 -16.07
C TYR A 60 -7.80 7.81 -15.27
N ASN A 61 -8.42 6.67 -14.97
CA ASN A 61 -9.56 6.59 -14.10
C ASN A 61 -9.48 5.32 -13.25
N PHE A 62 -9.43 5.48 -11.94
CA PHE A 62 -9.57 4.41 -10.96
C PHE A 62 -11.04 4.26 -10.59
N ASP A 63 -11.75 3.41 -11.33
CA ASP A 63 -13.19 3.22 -11.19
C ASP A 63 -13.58 2.48 -9.92
N THR A 64 -12.72 1.56 -9.47
CA THR A 64 -13.06 0.65 -8.38
C THR A 64 -11.85 0.39 -7.49
N LEU A 65 -12.05 0.63 -6.20
CA LEU A 65 -11.14 0.34 -5.10
C LEU A 65 -11.93 -0.45 -4.07
N THR A 66 -11.69 -1.75 -3.95
CA THR A 66 -12.53 -2.65 -3.14
C THR A 66 -11.71 -3.47 -2.15
N SER A 67 -12.37 -3.93 -1.11
CA SER A 67 -11.86 -4.94 -0.17
C SER A 67 -12.88 -6.07 -0.08
N SER A 68 -12.41 -7.31 -0.02
CA SER A 68 -13.26 -8.49 0.15
C SER A 68 -13.78 -8.64 1.58
N ASP A 69 -13.10 -8.06 2.56
CA ASP A 69 -13.49 -8.10 3.97
C ASP A 69 -13.18 -6.77 4.66
N LEU A 70 -14.23 -5.96 4.85
CA LEU A 70 -14.16 -4.64 5.49
C LEU A 70 -13.86 -4.70 6.99
N LYS A 71 -13.99 -5.87 7.63
CA LYS A 71 -13.63 -6.06 9.05
C LYS A 71 -12.13 -6.26 9.22
N VAL A 72 -11.43 -6.73 8.20
CA VAL A 72 -9.97 -6.96 8.22
C VAL A 72 -9.22 -5.82 7.53
N LEU A 73 -9.68 -5.41 6.35
CA LEU A 73 -8.99 -4.45 5.48
C LEU A 73 -10.00 -3.44 4.92
N LYS A 74 -9.76 -2.14 5.13
CA LYS A 74 -10.58 -1.10 4.49
C LYS A 74 -10.20 -0.99 3.00
N PRO A 75 -11.09 -0.42 2.15
CA PRO A 75 -10.77 -0.20 0.74
C PRO A 75 -9.45 0.57 0.57
N PRO A 76 -8.65 0.24 -0.46
CA PRO A 76 -7.37 0.90 -0.68
C PRO A 76 -7.54 2.39 -0.98
N VAL A 77 -6.57 3.21 -0.58
CA VAL A 77 -6.60 4.67 -0.76
C VAL A 77 -5.44 5.11 -1.64
N LEU A 78 -5.72 5.94 -2.65
CA LEU A 78 -4.70 6.47 -3.55
C LEU A 78 -4.04 7.72 -2.96
N SER A 79 -2.74 7.90 -3.16
CA SER A 79 -2.03 9.16 -2.87
C SER A 79 -2.26 10.25 -3.92
N ILE A 80 -3.07 9.96 -4.94
CA ILE A 80 -3.45 10.85 -6.04
C ILE A 80 -4.97 10.83 -6.20
N LYS A 81 -5.52 11.75 -7.00
CA LYS A 81 -6.95 11.72 -7.36
C LYS A 81 -7.29 10.42 -8.11
N THR A 82 -8.55 10.01 -8.07
CA THR A 82 -9.04 8.82 -8.80
C THR A 82 -9.06 9.03 -10.32
N LYS A 83 -9.16 10.28 -10.78
CA LYS A 83 -9.12 10.66 -12.19
C LYS A 83 -8.09 11.75 -12.44
N GLY A 84 -7.43 11.71 -13.58
CA GLY A 84 -6.48 12.74 -13.99
C GLY A 84 -5.68 12.37 -15.22
N ARG A 85 -4.59 13.10 -15.44
CA ARG A 85 -3.69 12.87 -16.57
C ARG A 85 -2.47 12.06 -16.15
N VAL A 86 -2.08 11.10 -16.99
CA VAL A 86 -0.82 10.36 -16.81
C VAL A 86 0.35 11.33 -17.05
N PRO A 87 1.35 11.38 -16.16
CA PRO A 87 2.45 12.33 -16.26
C PRO A 87 3.38 11.99 -17.44
N LYS A 88 4.00 13.02 -18.02
CA LYS A 88 4.98 12.89 -19.11
C LYS A 88 6.32 12.33 -18.61
N THR A 89 6.72 12.73 -17.41
CA THR A 89 7.91 12.24 -16.70
C THR A 89 7.54 11.08 -15.77
N PRO A 90 8.48 10.17 -15.45
CA PRO A 90 8.24 9.16 -14.41
C PRO A 90 7.82 9.84 -13.11
N LYS A 91 6.65 9.46 -12.59
CA LYS A 91 6.16 9.93 -11.29
C LYS A 91 5.67 8.74 -10.49
N GLU A 92 5.89 8.81 -9.19
CA GLU A 92 5.40 7.82 -8.25
C GLU A 92 4.08 8.25 -7.63
N PHE A 93 3.23 7.27 -7.35
CA PHE A 93 2.11 7.39 -6.43
C PHE A 93 2.01 6.10 -5.62
N SER A 94 1.34 6.18 -4.48
CA SER A 94 1.18 5.05 -3.57
C SER A 94 -0.28 4.66 -3.45
N ILE A 95 -0.50 3.38 -3.16
CA ILE A 95 -1.80 2.84 -2.75
C ILE A 95 -1.65 2.36 -1.31
N PHE A 96 -2.34 3.02 -0.39
CA PHE A 96 -2.38 2.67 1.02
C PHE A 96 -3.33 1.51 1.25
N LEU A 97 -2.93 0.58 2.13
CA LEU A 97 -3.62 -0.67 2.46
C LEU A 97 -4.01 -0.68 3.95
N PRO A 98 -5.00 0.13 4.35
CA PRO A 98 -5.38 0.32 5.75
C PRO A 98 -6.04 -0.91 6.38
N CYS A 99 -5.29 -1.64 7.20
CA CYS A 99 -5.83 -2.68 8.08
C CYS A 99 -6.73 -2.09 9.17
N VAL A 100 -7.75 -2.86 9.57
CA VAL A 100 -8.57 -2.56 10.74
C VAL A 100 -7.83 -3.07 11.98
N GLY A 101 -7.40 -2.16 12.85
CA GLY A 101 -6.40 -2.44 13.90
C GLY A 101 -6.76 -3.52 14.94
N ASN A 102 -8.02 -3.94 15.00
CA ASN A 102 -8.54 -4.92 15.97
C ASN A 102 -8.78 -6.31 15.36
N SER A 103 -8.38 -6.54 14.11
CA SER A 103 -8.64 -7.80 13.42
C SER A 103 -7.41 -8.28 12.68
N SER A 104 -7.03 -9.52 12.97
CA SER A 104 -6.02 -10.26 12.21
C SER A 104 -6.70 -11.06 11.10
N GLY A 105 -6.05 -11.21 9.96
CA GLY A 105 -6.58 -12.01 8.85
C GLY A 105 -5.96 -11.65 7.51
N VAL A 106 -6.33 -12.38 6.47
CA VAL A 106 -5.95 -12.09 5.09
C VAL A 106 -7.18 -11.67 4.30
N ALA A 107 -7.13 -10.50 3.68
CA ALA A 107 -8.20 -9.99 2.82
C ALA A 107 -7.66 -9.69 1.42
N SER A 108 -8.52 -9.83 0.42
CA SER A 108 -8.19 -9.43 -0.95
C SER A 108 -8.65 -8.00 -1.19
N PHE A 109 -7.89 -7.22 -1.94
CA PHE A 109 -8.31 -5.90 -2.41
C PHE A 109 -8.19 -5.81 -3.93
N GLY A 110 -9.15 -5.10 -4.53
CA GLY A 110 -9.27 -4.94 -5.97
C GLY A 110 -8.97 -3.51 -6.40
N ILE A 111 -8.29 -3.37 -7.54
CA ILE A 111 -8.02 -2.09 -8.20
C ILE A 111 -8.44 -2.21 -9.67
N SER A 112 -9.24 -1.27 -10.17
CA SER A 112 -9.61 -1.16 -11.58
C SER A 112 -9.06 0.14 -12.17
N LEU A 113 -8.19 0.04 -13.17
CA LEU A 113 -7.57 1.18 -13.85
C LEU A 113 -7.98 1.23 -15.32
N GLU A 114 -8.76 2.23 -15.70
CA GLU A 114 -9.04 2.55 -17.09
C GLU A 114 -8.09 3.64 -17.60
N LEU A 115 -7.64 3.49 -18.86
CA LEU A 115 -6.83 4.49 -19.53
C LEU A 115 -7.51 4.89 -20.84
N LYS A 116 -7.78 6.18 -20.99
CA LYS A 116 -8.41 6.76 -22.18
C LYS A 116 -7.49 7.76 -22.83
N THR A 117 -7.54 7.85 -24.15
CA THR A 117 -6.96 8.98 -24.87
C THR A 117 -7.83 10.22 -24.66
N VAL A 118 -7.31 11.40 -25.01
CA VAL A 118 -8.10 12.65 -25.02
C VAL A 118 -9.35 12.60 -25.92
N HIS A 119 -9.41 11.65 -26.86
CA HIS A 119 -10.58 11.40 -27.71
C HIS A 119 -11.51 10.32 -27.11
N ASN A 120 -11.41 10.05 -25.80
CA ASN A 120 -12.18 9.02 -25.08
C ASN A 120 -12.02 7.57 -25.58
N VAL A 121 -11.03 7.30 -26.44
CA VAL A 121 -10.72 5.93 -26.87
C VAL A 121 -9.96 5.20 -25.75
N SER A 122 -10.54 4.13 -25.22
CA SER A 122 -9.91 3.29 -24.19
C SER A 122 -8.71 2.52 -24.75
N LEU A 123 -7.67 2.38 -23.94
CA LEU A 123 -6.54 1.51 -24.26
C LEU A 123 -7.01 0.06 -24.31
N LYS A 124 -6.64 -0.67 -25.35
CA LYS A 124 -7.00 -2.09 -25.52
C LYS A 124 -6.61 -2.90 -24.28
N GLY A 125 -7.58 -3.64 -23.75
CA GLY A 125 -7.45 -4.47 -22.55
C GLY A 125 -7.58 -3.73 -21.21
N THR A 126 -7.91 -2.43 -21.23
CA THR A 126 -8.41 -1.72 -20.04
C THR A 126 -9.95 -1.76 -19.99
N PRO A 127 -10.59 -1.68 -18.80
CA PRO A 127 -10.01 -1.47 -17.48
C PRO A 127 -9.14 -2.64 -17.03
N LEU A 128 -7.92 -2.32 -16.58
CA LEU A 128 -7.01 -3.28 -15.98
C LEU A 128 -7.48 -3.58 -14.56
N LYS A 129 -7.88 -4.82 -14.31
CA LYS A 129 -8.35 -5.27 -12.99
C LYS A 129 -7.27 -6.09 -12.31
N LEU A 130 -6.86 -5.66 -11.13
CA LEU A 130 -5.88 -6.35 -10.28
C LEU A 130 -6.54 -6.73 -8.97
N SER A 131 -6.34 -7.97 -8.53
CA SER A 131 -6.77 -8.46 -7.20
C SER A 131 -5.54 -8.98 -6.47
N LEU A 132 -5.25 -8.41 -5.31
CA LEU A 132 -4.08 -8.72 -4.50
C LEU A 132 -4.51 -9.10 -3.09
N LYS A 133 -3.71 -9.89 -2.39
CA LYS A 133 -3.98 -10.29 -1.00
C LYS A 133 -3.11 -9.47 -0.05
N LYS A 134 -3.68 -9.09 1.09
CA LYS A 134 -3.01 -8.38 2.18
C LYS A 134 -3.30 -9.11 3.49
N GLU A 135 -2.24 -9.43 4.21
CA GLU A 135 -2.31 -9.86 5.60
C GLU A 135 -2.40 -8.64 6.52
N CYS A 136 -3.25 -8.71 7.52
CA CYS A 136 -3.40 -7.75 8.59
C CYS A 136 -3.20 -8.48 9.91
N ALA A 137 -2.49 -7.84 10.84
CA ALA A 137 -2.28 -8.36 12.18
C ALA A 137 -2.72 -7.30 13.20
N GLN A 138 -3.36 -7.75 14.28
CA GLN A 138 -3.69 -6.88 15.40
C GLN A 138 -2.42 -6.28 15.99
N ARG A 139 -2.45 -4.97 16.30
CA ARG A 139 -1.38 -4.32 17.06
C ARG A 139 -1.28 -5.01 18.44
N GLY A 140 -0.25 -5.82 18.60
CA GLY A 140 -0.01 -6.63 19.81
C GLY A 140 0.73 -7.94 19.53
N VAL A 141 0.51 -8.55 18.36
CA VAL A 141 1.07 -9.89 18.05
C VAL A 141 2.58 -9.86 17.76
N TYR A 142 3.12 -8.72 17.34
CA TYR A 142 4.58 -8.55 17.18
C TYR A 142 5.33 -8.34 18.50
N LEU A 143 4.64 -7.94 19.57
CA LEU A 143 5.28 -7.74 20.88
C LEU A 143 5.44 -9.05 21.68
N GLU A 144 4.79 -10.14 21.28
CA GLU A 144 4.94 -11.44 21.95
C GLU A 144 6.06 -12.31 21.37
N ARG A 145 6.50 -12.10 20.12
CA ARG A 145 7.58 -12.91 19.50
C ARG A 145 8.99 -12.37 19.67
N THR A 146 9.14 -11.08 19.94
CA THR A 146 10.39 -10.52 20.47
C THR A 146 10.08 -10.12 21.89
N GLY A 147 10.56 -10.89 22.88
CA GLY A 147 10.24 -10.74 24.31
C GLY A 147 10.56 -9.38 24.92
N ILE A 148 9.84 -8.34 24.49
CA ILE A 148 9.82 -7.00 25.06
C ILE A 148 8.37 -6.77 25.48
N VAL A 149 8.07 -7.24 26.68
CA VAL A 149 6.85 -6.92 27.40
C VAL A 149 6.79 -5.40 27.56
N SER A 150 5.82 -4.75 26.91
CA SER A 150 5.41 -3.39 27.30
C SER A 150 4.16 -3.48 28.19
N PRO A 151 4.19 -2.89 29.40
CA PRO A 151 3.13 -3.05 30.39
C PRO A 151 2.01 -2.04 30.13
N THR A 152 0.93 -2.44 29.47
CA THR A 152 -0.28 -1.61 29.44
C THR A 152 -1.55 -2.44 29.50
N HIS A 153 -1.79 -3.05 30.66
CA HIS A 153 -3.15 -3.18 31.18
C HIS A 153 -3.11 -3.16 32.71
N TYR A 154 -2.92 -1.96 33.28
CA TYR A 154 -3.45 -1.70 34.61
C TYR A 154 -4.22 -0.39 34.59
N ASN A 155 -5.43 -0.50 35.13
CA ASN A 155 -6.43 0.53 35.19
C ASN A 155 -5.91 1.85 35.75
N THR A 156 -6.49 2.93 35.23
CA THR A 156 -6.71 4.21 35.90
C THR A 156 -6.77 4.10 37.43
N SER A 157 -5.74 4.58 38.11
CA SER A 157 -5.85 5.25 39.41
C SER A 157 -4.50 5.89 39.77
N ARG A 158 -4.54 7.21 39.95
CA ARG A 158 -3.58 8.08 40.66
C ARG A 158 -2.32 7.38 41.19
N LEU A 159 -1.18 7.48 40.50
CA LEU A 159 0.18 7.70 41.03
C LEU A 159 1.24 7.44 39.93
N CYS A 160 1.53 8.45 39.09
CA CYS A 160 2.91 8.70 38.63
C CYS A 160 3.00 10.10 37.97
N PHE A 161 2.76 11.13 38.78
CA PHE A 161 3.07 12.53 38.43
C PHE A 161 4.47 12.94 38.93
N ARG A 162 5.42 12.02 39.11
CA ARG A 162 6.75 12.35 39.67
C ARG A 162 7.97 11.79 38.92
N ILE A 163 7.82 11.15 37.77
CA ILE A 163 8.97 10.63 37.00
C ILE A 163 8.99 11.17 35.55
N CYS A 164 8.56 12.42 35.34
CA CYS A 164 8.76 13.13 34.08
C CYS A 164 9.35 14.54 34.27
N SER A 165 10.27 14.68 35.24
CA SER A 165 11.05 15.91 35.41
C SER A 165 12.56 15.68 35.55
N TYR A 166 13.04 14.43 35.52
CA TYR A 166 14.46 14.12 35.74
C TYR A 166 15.27 13.84 34.45
N ALA A 167 14.62 13.70 33.29
CA ALA A 167 15.29 13.31 32.04
C ALA A 167 15.49 14.45 31.01
N ILE A 168 15.30 15.72 31.40
CA ILE A 168 15.63 16.89 30.56
C ILE A 168 16.83 17.69 31.13
N LYS A 169 17.36 17.32 32.31
CA LYS A 169 18.48 18.04 32.97
C LYS A 169 19.86 17.37 32.88
N LYS A 170 20.03 16.33 32.04
CA LYS A 170 21.31 15.59 31.90
C LYS A 170 21.91 15.63 30.50
N ASN A 171 21.64 16.68 29.72
CA ASN A 171 22.39 16.94 28.49
C ASN A 171 22.78 18.41 28.30
N ILE A 172 23.10 19.10 29.41
CA ILE A 172 23.84 20.37 29.44
C ILE A 172 24.75 20.34 30.68
N THR A 173 25.83 19.56 30.62
CA THR A 173 27.10 19.78 31.35
C THR A 173 28.09 18.68 30.96
N LYS A 174 28.60 18.78 29.73
CA LYS A 174 29.92 18.28 29.34
C LYS A 174 30.62 19.42 28.59
N ILE A 175 31.00 20.45 29.35
CA ILE A 175 32.09 21.37 29.01
C ILE A 175 32.77 21.64 30.36
N PHE A 176 33.93 21.02 30.56
CA PHE A 176 35.19 21.55 31.11
C PHE A 176 36.22 20.42 30.98
#